data_AF-A0A4S1FWV2-F1
#
_entry.id   AF-A0A4S1FWV2-F1
#
_cell.length_a   1.000
_cell.length_b   1.000
_cell.length_c   1.000
_cell.angle_alpha   90.00
_cell.angle_beta   90.00
_cell.angle_gamma   90.00
#
_symmetry.space_group_name_H-M   'P 1'
#
loop_
_entity.id
_entity.type
_entity.pdbx_description
1 polymer ?
#
loop_
_entity_poly.entity_id
_entity_poly.type
_entity_poly.pdbx_seq_one_letter_code
_entity_poly.pdbx_strand_id
1 'polypeptide(L)'
;MARISLAILLSSAVAIFTAWAGLAIWYRLPLAELGRVMACALFILFGIGTVIALFSRFRFGGLVLFLAAFVTVLVWWSTIKPLGDADWAPDVARQVTGTRDGNLLT
;
A
#
# COMPACT_ATOMS: atom_id res chain seq x y z
N MET A 1 5.00 30.16 -9.80
CA MET A 1 4.21 29.67 -8.65
C MET A 1 3.52 28.34 -8.96
N ALA A 2 2.51 28.27 -9.85
CA ALA A 2 1.70 27.06 -10.08
C ALA A 2 2.46 25.75 -10.35
N ARG A 3 3.57 25.80 -11.10
CA ARG A 3 4.40 24.62 -11.39
C ARG A 3 5.09 24.02 -10.15
N ILE A 4 5.54 24.86 -9.23
CA ILE A 4 6.22 24.42 -8.00
C ILE A 4 5.19 23.87 -7.01
N SER A 5 4.04 24.55 -6.88
CA SER A 5 2.92 24.08 -6.06
C SER A 5 2.44 22.69 -6.49
N LEU A 6 2.33 22.44 -7.80
CA LEU A 6 1.97 21.13 -8.34
C LEU A 6 3.04 20.07 -8.03
N ALA A 7 4.32 20.40 -8.19
CA ALA A 7 5.42 19.47 -7.89
C ALA A 7 5.45 19.09 -6.40
N ILE A 8 5.18 20.05 -5.50
CA ILE A 8 5.06 19.80 -4.06
C ILE A 8 3.89 18.87 -3.77
N LEU A 9 2.70 19.17 -4.32
CA LEU A 9 1.51 18.34 -4.12
C LEU A 9 1.72 16.89 -4.59
N LEU A 10 2.32 16.72 -5.77
CA LEU A 10 2.65 15.40 -6.31
C LEU A 10 3.70 14.68 -5.45
N SER A 11 4.71 15.39 -4.95
CA SER A 11 5.73 14.82 -4.08
C SER A 11 5.13 14.34 -2.75
N SER A 12 4.22 15.12 -2.15
CA SER A 12 3.49 14.73 -0.95
C SER A 12 2.62 13.50 -1.19
N ALA A 13 1.91 13.43 -2.32
CA ALA A 13 1.11 12.26 -2.68
C ALA A 13 2.00 11.01 -2.85
N VAL A 14 3.12 11.12 -3.57
CA VAL A 14 4.09 10.04 -3.74
C VAL A 14 4.64 9.57 -2.38
N ALA A 15 4.97 10.49 -1.48
CA ALA A 15 5.46 10.14 -0.14
C ALA A 15 4.41 9.36 0.67
N ILE A 16 3.16 9.82 0.67
CA ILE A 16 2.05 9.15 1.37
C ILE A 16 1.84 7.74 0.82
N PHE A 17 1.76 7.58 -0.51
CA PHE A 17 1.56 6.27 -1.14
C PHE A 17 2.76 5.35 -0.97
N THR A 18 3.98 5.90 -0.95
CA THR A 18 5.20 5.13 -0.66
C THR A 18 5.18 4.61 0.78
N ALA A 19 4.82 5.46 1.74
CA ALA A 19 4.70 5.04 3.14
C ALA A 19 3.64 3.96 3.31
N TRP A 20 2.46 4.14 2.71
CA TRP A 20 1.39 3.13 2.73
C TRP A 20 1.83 1.80 2.11
N ALA A 21 2.46 1.83 0.94
CA ALA A 21 2.95 0.62 0.28
C ALA A 21 4.06 -0.08 1.08
N GLY A 22 4.96 0.68 1.71
CA GLY A 22 5.96 0.14 2.62
C GLY A 22 5.34 -0.60 3.81
N LEU A 23 4.31 -0.03 4.44
CA LEU A 23 3.56 -0.71 5.50
C LEU A 23 2.85 -1.96 4.97
N ALA A 24 2.22 -1.87 3.80
CA ALA A 24 1.54 -2.99 3.16
C ALA A 24 2.48 -4.19 2.95
N ILE A 25 3.67 -3.93 2.41
CA ILE A 25 4.73 -4.92 2.20
C ILE A 25 5.21 -5.47 3.55
N TRP A 26 5.49 -4.61 4.53
CA TRP A 26 5.98 -5.03 5.84
C TRP A 26 5.05 -6.02 6.54
N TYR A 27 3.74 -5.74 6.55
CA TYR A 27 2.77 -6.53 7.29
C TYR A 27 2.29 -7.79 6.56
N ARG A 28 2.21 -7.76 5.22
CA ARG A 28 1.53 -8.82 4.46
C ARG A 28 2.43 -9.63 3.54
N LEU A 29 3.68 -9.23 3.32
CA LEU A 29 4.57 -9.96 2.43
C LEU A 29 4.98 -11.31 3.06
N PRO A 30 4.72 -12.47 2.44
CA PRO A 30 5.06 -13.77 2.99
C PRO A 30 6.53 -14.15 2.71
N LEU A 31 7.47 -13.27 3.09
CA LEU A 31 8.91 -13.52 3.02
C LEU A 31 9.54 -13.56 4.42
N ALA A 32 10.74 -14.13 4.50
CA ALA A 32 11.59 -14.02 5.68
C ALA A 32 11.85 -12.53 6.02
N GLU A 33 12.16 -12.25 7.28
CA GLU A 33 12.33 -10.89 7.81
C GLU A 33 13.29 -10.05 6.94
N LEU A 34 14.44 -10.62 6.55
CA LEU A 34 15.39 -9.95 5.66
C LEU A 34 14.77 -9.59 4.30
N GLY A 35 13.98 -10.48 3.71
CA GLY A 35 13.28 -10.24 2.44
C GLY A 35 12.25 -9.12 2.54
N ARG A 36 11.54 -9.04 3.68
CA ARG A 36 10.61 -7.94 3.97
C ARG A 36 11.34 -6.61 4.11
N VAL A 37 12.42 -6.56 4.89
CA VAL A 37 13.24 -5.35 5.08
C VAL A 37 13.77 -4.87 3.73
N MET A 38 14.33 -5.77 2.91
CA MET A 38 14.86 -5.44 1.59
C MET A 38 13.78 -4.91 0.66
N ALA A 39 12.61 -5.55 0.60
CA ALA A 39 11.49 -5.11 -0.24
C ALA A 39 10.97 -3.72 0.19
N CYS A 40 10.80 -3.50 1.49
CA CYS A 40 10.41 -2.19 2.03
C CYS A 40 11.44 -1.11 1.73
N ALA A 41 12.72 -1.37 1.98
CA ALA A 41 13.81 -0.43 1.72
C ALA A 41 13.89 -0.07 0.24
N LEU A 42 13.77 -1.07 -0.65
CA LEU A 42 13.80 -0.87 -2.10
C LEU A 42 12.61 -0.01 -2.56
N PHE A 43 11.41 -0.24 -2.02
CA PHE A 43 10.23 0.57 -2.37
C PHE A 43 10.35 2.02 -1.87
N ILE A 44 10.91 2.22 -0.66
CA ILE A 44 11.16 3.56 -0.11
C ILE A 44 12.19 4.32 -0.96
N LEU A 45 13.30 3.67 -1.30
CA LEU A 45 14.34 4.23 -2.18
C LEU A 45 13.75 4.61 -3.55
N PHE A 46 12.88 3.78 -4.09
CA PHE A 46 12.17 4.05 -5.34
C PHE A 46 11.22 5.25 -5.22
N GLY A 47 10.50 5.40 -4.12
CA GLY A 47 9.67 6.59 -3.84
C GLY A 47 10.49 7.87 -3.76
N ILE A 48 11.64 7.84 -3.07
CA ILE A 48 12.59 8.97 -3.00
C ILE A 48 13.11 9.32 -4.40
N GLY A 49 13.52 8.32 -5.19
CA GLY A 49 13.96 8.51 -6.56
C GLY A 49 12.88 9.15 -7.45
N THR A 50 11.62 8.77 -7.24
CA THR A 50 10.47 9.37 -7.94
C THR A 50 10.30 10.85 -7.59
N VAL A 51 10.40 11.21 -6.29
CA VAL A 51 10.35 12.60 -5.84
C VAL A 51 11.48 13.42 -6.47
N ILE A 52 12.70 12.89 -6.54
CA ILE A 52 13.82 13.57 -7.21
C ILE A 52 13.54 13.74 -8.70
N ALA A 53 13.01 12.71 -9.37
CA ALA A 53 12.68 12.75 -10.79
C ALA A 53 11.59 13.79 -11.14
N LEU A 54 10.66 14.07 -10.23
CA LEU A 54 9.62 15.10 -10.36
C LEU A 54 10.20 16.52 -10.53
N PHE A 55 11.37 16.80 -9.96
CA PHE A 55 12.08 18.07 -10.13
C PHE A 55 13.01 18.10 -11.35
N SER A 56 13.16 16.97 -12.05
CA SER A 56 14.00 16.83 -13.24
C SER A 56 13.18 16.86 -14.54
N ARG A 57 13.86 16.84 -15.69
CA ARG A 57 13.23 16.74 -17.02
C ARG A 57 12.43 15.45 -17.23
N PHE A 58 12.68 14.43 -16.40
CA PHE A 58 12.07 13.10 -16.46
C PHE A 58 10.80 12.94 -15.62
N ARG A 59 10.21 14.04 -15.14
CA ARG A 59 9.01 14.04 -14.27
C ARG A 59 7.87 13.11 -14.71
N PHE A 60 7.57 13.05 -16.00
CA PHE A 60 6.50 12.17 -16.51
C PHE A 60 6.91 10.70 -16.49
N GLY A 61 8.15 10.38 -16.88
CA GLY A 61 8.65 9.01 -16.86
C GLY A 61 8.72 8.45 -15.44
N GLY A 62 9.20 9.25 -14.48
CA GLY A 62 9.24 8.88 -13.07
C GLY A 62 7.84 8.63 -12.49
N LEU A 63 6.88 9.52 -12.77
CA LEU A 63 5.49 9.35 -12.32
C LEU A 63 4.82 8.11 -12.92
N VAL A 64 4.98 7.88 -14.22
CA VAL A 64 4.39 6.70 -14.88
C VAL A 64 4.96 5.41 -14.30
N LEU A 65 6.28 5.36 -14.10
CA LEU A 65 6.94 4.21 -13.49
C LEU A 65 6.46 3.99 -12.04
N PHE A 66 6.32 5.07 -11.27
CA PHE A 66 5.80 5.00 -9.91
C PHE A 66 4.36 4.49 -9.86
N LEU A 67 3.49 5.01 -10.73
CA LEU A 67 2.10 4.56 -10.83
C LEU A 67 2.02 3.09 -11.24
N ALA A 68 2.86 2.62 -12.18
CA ALA A 68 2.91 1.21 -12.56
C ALA A 68 3.33 0.31 -11.38
N ALA A 69 4.37 0.69 -10.64
CA ALA A 69 4.80 -0.03 -9.45
C ALA A 69 3.70 -0.02 -8.36
N PHE A 70 3.07 1.12 -8.12
CA PHE A 70 2.00 1.26 -7.13
C PHE A 70 0.75 0.44 -7.50
N VAL A 71 0.33 0.44 -8.76
CA VAL A 71 -0.76 -0.41 -9.26
C VAL A 71 -0.44 -1.88 -9.06
N THR A 72 0.82 -2.29 -9.26
CA THR A 72 1.25 -3.67 -8.98
C THR A 72 1.07 -4.02 -7.49
N VAL A 73 1.43 -3.10 -6.59
CA VAL A 73 1.20 -3.25 -5.14
C VAL A 73 -0.29 -3.33 -4.83
N LEU A 74 -1.14 -2.50 -5.45
CA LEU A 74 -2.60 -2.54 -5.26
C LEU A 74 -3.22 -3.85 -5.73
N VAL A 75 -2.83 -4.33 -6.91
CA VAL A 75 -3.30 -5.61 -7.45
C VAL A 75 -2.89 -6.72 -6.49
N TRP A 76 -1.62 -6.78 -6.09
CA TRP A 76 -1.15 -7.74 -5.08
C TRP A 76 -1.94 -7.63 -3.77
N TRP A 77 -2.13 -6.41 -3.24
CA TRP A 77 -2.86 -6.17 -2.00
C TRP A 77 -4.29 -6.70 -2.06
N SER A 78 -4.97 -6.53 -3.21
CA SER A 78 -6.33 -7.04 -3.44
C SER A 78 -6.41 -8.57 -3.45
N THR A 79 -5.30 -9.27 -3.72
CA THR A 79 -5.25 -10.74 -3.68
C THR A 79 -5.07 -11.30 -2.26
N ILE A 80 -4.75 -10.45 -1.28
CA ILE A 80 -4.51 -10.92 0.08
C ILE A 80 -5.84 -11.32 0.72
N LYS A 81 -6.06 -12.63 0.84
CA LYS A 81 -7.23 -13.17 1.53
C LYS A 81 -7.25 -12.69 2.98
N PRO A 82 -8.41 -12.23 3.50
CA PRO A 82 -8.55 -11.99 4.93
C PRO A 82 -8.24 -13.30 5.67
N LEU A 83 -7.40 -13.24 6.71
CA LEU A 83 -7.19 -14.39 7.58
C LEU A 83 -8.54 -14.73 8.21
N GLY A 84 -9.04 -15.95 7.97
CA GLY A 84 -10.25 -16.45 8.63
C GLY A 84 -10.10 -16.49 10.16
N ASP A 85 -8.88 -16.74 10.63
CA ASP A 85 -8.49 -16.76 12.04
C ASP A 85 -7.40 -15.73 12.31
N ALA A 86 -7.73 -14.44 12.25
CA ALA A 86 -6.85 -13.46 12.89
C ALA A 86 -7.09 -13.52 14.41
N ASP A 87 -6.04 -13.34 15.21
CA ASP A 87 -6.11 -13.29 16.68
C ASP A 87 -6.78 -11.97 17.10
N TRP A 88 -8.08 -11.89 16.85
CA TRP A 88 -8.91 -10.73 17.12
C TRP A 88 -9.05 -10.58 18.63
N ALA A 89 -9.06 -9.33 19.12
CA ALA A 89 -9.38 -9.08 20.51
C ALA A 89 -10.74 -9.73 20.86
N PRO A 90 -10.97 -10.19 22.10
CA PRO A 90 -12.17 -10.95 22.49
C PRO A 90 -13.48 -10.27 22.09
N ASP A 91 -13.49 -8.93 22.07
CA ASP A 91 -14.63 -8.10 21.72
C ASP A 91 -14.97 -8.07 20.21
N VAL A 92 -14.00 -8.39 19.34
CA VAL A 92 -14.15 -8.44 17.87
C VAL A 92 -13.95 -9.85 17.29
N ALA A 93 -13.52 -10.81 18.11
CA ALA A 93 -13.45 -12.24 17.78
C ALA A 93 -14.82 -12.92 17.65
N ARG A 94 -15.89 -12.23 18.07
CA ARG A 94 -17.27 -12.62 17.77
C ARG A 94 -17.54 -12.36 16.29
N GLN A 95 -17.06 -13.26 15.43
CA GLN A 95 -17.54 -13.32 14.06
C GLN A 95 -19.06 -13.45 14.12
N VAL A 96 -19.79 -12.52 13.51
CA VAL A 96 -21.26 -12.58 13.43
C VAL A 96 -21.62 -13.82 12.62
N THR A 97 -21.79 -14.95 13.32
CA THR A 97 -22.41 -16.15 12.79
C THR A 97 -23.91 -15.87 12.66
N GLY A 98 -24.26 -14.90 11.82
CA GLY A 98 -25.63 -14.70 11.38
C GLY A 98 -25.96 -15.81 10.40
N THR A 99 -26.33 -16.98 10.89
CA THR A 99 -26.99 -17.97 10.06
C THR A 99 -28.37 -17.43 9.70
N ARG A 100 -28.53 -16.95 8.47
CA ARG A 100 -29.85 -16.58 7.97
C ARG A 100 -30.56 -17.85 7.51
N ASP A 101 -31.27 -18.49 8.43
CA ASP A 101 -32.23 -19.53 8.07
C ASP A 101 -33.59 -18.87 7.77
N GLY A 102 -33.79 -18.49 6.51
CA GLY A 102 -35.05 -17.91 6.04
C GLY A 102 -35.41 -16.51 6.61
N ASN A 103 -36.62 -16.38 7.16
CA ASN A 103 -37.24 -15.14 7.63
C ASN A 103 -37.28 -15.01 9.17
N LEU A 104 -36.43 -15.73 9.89
CA LEU A 104 -36.30 -15.59 11.33
C LEU A 104 -34.87 -15.13 11.67
N LEU A 105 -34.78 -13.96 12.31
CA LEU A 105 -33.56 -13.47 12.94
C LEU A 105 -33.64 -13.91 14.39
N THR A 106 -32.70 -14.75 14.83
CA THR A 106 -32.48 -15.06 16.26
C THR A 106 -31.05 -14.74 16.62
#